data_AF-A0A9P4WUD1-F1
#
_entry.id   AF-A0A9P4WUD1-F1
#
_cell.length_a   1.000
_cell.length_b   1.000
_cell.length_c   1.000
_cell.angle_alpha   90.00
_cell.angle_beta   90.00
_cell.angle_gamma   90.00
#
_symmetry.space_group_name_H-M   'P 1'
#
loop_
_entity.id
_entity.type
_entity.pdbx_description
1 polymer ?
#
loop_
_entity_poly.entity_id
_entity_poly.type
_entity_poly.pdbx_seq_one_letter_code
_entity_poly.pdbx_strand_id
1 'polypeptide(L)'
;MSHPESLARLRAVVGYSSSPIVHPTSPPRKTVPSPPSSPDVPLRDLTAQAALSTPANAASPAKRKATTEPSGGSPKRAKQSPSSDAEAAPAPPVKRIVPFPEKPAVIEERNGEIEFRVVNNDGQRESTIILTGLKCIFQKQLPKMPKDYIARLVYDRTHLSIAIVKKPLEVVGGITYRPFDKGQFAEIVFCAISSDQQVKGYGAHLMSHLKDYVKATSNVMHFLTYADNYAIGYFKKQGFTKEITLEKRRWMGYIKDYEGGTIMQCSMVPKIRYLESGRMLLKQKECVNAKIRAVSKSFLVHTPPAQWAKGEVKPIDPLTIPAIKASGWSPVMDELARAPRHGPNYNQLLHLLNDMQNNSNAWPFQQPVNKDEVLDYYDVIKEPMDLATMEEKHEKDLYPTPEDFIRDAKLIFDNCRKYNNESTPYAKAAGRLERFMWQQIRNIPEWSHLEGELGGK
;
A
#
# COMPACT_ATOMS: atom_id res chain seq x y z
N MET A 1 -19.29 28.87 19.49
CA MET A 1 -18.00 29.00 20.20
C MET A 1 -17.74 27.71 20.97
N SER A 2 -16.90 26.79 20.47
CA SER A 2 -16.55 25.53 21.19
C SER A 2 -15.48 24.67 20.47
N HIS A 3 -14.46 25.29 19.83
CA HIS A 3 -13.49 24.55 18.98
C HIS A 3 -12.03 24.40 19.50
N PRO A 4 -11.50 25.18 20.46
CA PRO A 4 -10.12 24.99 20.92
C PRO A 4 -9.85 23.65 21.64
N GLU A 5 -10.80 23.18 22.46
CA GLU A 5 -10.58 22.04 23.37
C GLU A 5 -10.54 20.68 22.65
N SER A 6 -11.24 20.51 21.52
CA SER A 6 -11.21 19.26 20.76
C SER A 6 -9.85 19.00 20.11
N LEU A 7 -9.15 20.06 19.68
CA LEU A 7 -7.80 19.98 19.12
C LEU A 7 -6.76 19.66 20.19
N ALA A 8 -6.89 20.23 21.40
CA ALA A 8 -6.00 19.91 22.51
C ALA A 8 -6.14 18.43 22.95
N ARG A 9 -7.36 17.91 23.03
CA ARG A 9 -7.60 16.49 23.36
C ARG A 9 -7.09 15.54 22.27
N LEU A 10 -7.20 15.88 20.98
CA LEU A 10 -6.61 15.05 19.92
C LEU A 10 -5.07 15.05 19.98
N ARG A 11 -4.43 16.20 20.21
CA ARG A 11 -2.95 16.29 20.32
C ARG A 11 -2.37 15.37 21.39
N ALA A 12 -3.04 15.24 22.54
CA ALA A 12 -2.63 14.33 23.61
C ALA A 12 -2.76 12.83 23.24
N VAL A 13 -3.69 12.46 22.35
CA VAL A 13 -3.97 11.05 21.99
C VAL A 13 -2.97 10.48 20.98
N VAL A 14 -2.26 11.32 20.22
CA VAL A 14 -1.31 10.87 19.18
C VAL A 14 0.16 11.04 19.57
N GLY A 15 0.47 11.57 20.77
CA GLY A 15 1.83 11.57 21.33
C GLY A 15 2.87 12.50 20.66
N TYR A 16 2.48 13.27 19.65
CA TYR A 16 3.39 14.14 18.90
C TYR A 16 3.59 15.50 19.57
N SER A 17 4.82 15.77 20.02
CA SER A 17 5.28 17.15 20.21
C SER A 17 5.35 17.86 18.84
N SER A 18 4.81 19.07 18.77
CA SER A 18 4.88 19.92 17.57
C SER A 18 5.03 21.38 17.96
N SER A 19 6.01 22.06 17.35
CA SER A 19 6.18 23.51 17.48
C SER A 19 5.00 24.25 16.84
N PRO A 20 4.57 25.40 17.38
CA PRO A 20 3.44 26.14 16.84
C PRO A 20 3.74 26.69 15.44
N ILE A 21 2.79 26.50 14.51
CA ILE A 21 2.86 27.04 13.15
C ILE A 21 2.67 28.56 13.22
N VAL A 22 3.70 29.32 12.87
CA VAL A 22 3.63 30.77 12.72
C VAL A 22 3.19 31.11 11.30
N HIS A 23 1.92 31.51 11.13
CA HIS A 23 1.45 32.08 9.86
C HIS A 23 1.93 33.54 9.74
N PRO A 24 2.50 33.96 8.59
CA PRO A 24 2.85 35.36 8.36
C PRO A 24 1.57 36.20 8.22
N THR A 25 1.47 37.25 9.04
CA THR A 25 0.37 38.24 8.96
C THR A 25 0.49 39.07 7.67
N SER A 26 -0.56 39.04 6.84
CA SER A 26 -0.65 39.90 5.66
C SER A 26 -1.20 41.29 6.03
N PRO A 27 -0.74 42.38 5.40
CA PRO A 27 -1.25 43.73 5.66
C PRO A 27 -2.71 43.89 5.15
N PRO A 28 -3.49 44.82 5.73
CA PRO A 28 -4.92 44.94 5.46
C PRO A 28 -5.21 45.50 4.06
N ARG A 29 -6.12 44.85 3.33
CA ARG A 29 -6.62 45.31 2.03
C ARG A 29 -8.00 45.94 2.18
N LYS A 30 -8.24 47.06 1.47
CA LYS A 30 -9.47 47.87 1.56
C LYS A 30 -10.73 47.07 1.18
N THR A 31 -11.83 47.38 1.86
CA THR A 31 -13.15 46.76 1.72
C THR A 31 -13.94 47.25 0.51
N VAL A 32 -14.63 46.35 -0.18
CA VAL A 32 -15.72 46.61 -1.14
C VAL A 32 -16.82 45.56 -0.86
N PRO A 33 -18.11 45.92 -0.80
CA PRO A 33 -19.16 45.05 -0.25
C PRO A 33 -19.63 43.96 -1.21
N SER A 34 -20.15 42.86 -0.64
CA SER A 34 -20.77 41.73 -1.34
C SER A 34 -22.30 41.78 -1.25
N PRO A 35 -23.05 41.31 -2.27
CA PRO A 35 -24.52 41.23 -2.23
C PRO A 35 -25.03 40.07 -1.34
N PRO A 36 -26.33 40.06 -0.95
CA PRO A 36 -26.82 39.30 0.20
C PRO A 36 -27.12 37.82 -0.05
N SER A 37 -27.14 37.07 1.05
CA SER A 37 -27.47 35.64 1.16
C SER A 37 -28.97 35.34 1.03
N SER A 38 -29.29 34.10 0.63
CA SER A 38 -30.60 33.46 0.80
C SER A 38 -30.54 32.41 1.94
N PRO A 39 -31.68 32.07 2.58
CA PRO A 39 -31.67 31.65 3.99
C PRO A 39 -31.61 30.13 4.24
N ASP A 40 -31.12 29.78 5.43
CA ASP A 40 -31.17 28.44 6.04
C ASP A 40 -32.61 27.99 6.38
N VAL A 41 -32.82 26.66 6.43
CA VAL A 41 -33.96 26.03 7.13
C VAL A 41 -33.43 24.91 8.05
N PRO A 42 -33.86 24.80 9.33
CA PRO A 42 -33.18 23.95 10.33
C PRO A 42 -33.77 22.53 10.46
N LEU A 43 -33.01 21.65 11.11
CA LEU A 43 -33.36 20.24 11.37
C LEU A 43 -33.70 19.99 12.86
N ARG A 44 -34.93 19.52 13.15
CA ARG A 44 -35.47 18.94 14.42
C ARG A 44 -36.79 18.20 14.09
N ASP A 45 -37.30 17.18 14.78
CA ASP A 45 -36.87 16.44 15.97
C ASP A 45 -37.52 15.02 16.04
N LEU A 46 -36.89 14.13 16.81
CA LEU A 46 -37.43 13.06 17.68
C LEU A 46 -38.69 12.19 17.31
N THR A 47 -38.41 10.90 17.12
CA THR A 47 -39.03 9.68 17.73
C THR A 47 -40.54 9.50 17.98
N ALA A 48 -40.96 8.25 17.70
CA ALA A 48 -42.02 7.43 18.32
C ALA A 48 -43.41 7.40 17.67
N GLN A 49 -43.79 6.23 17.13
CA GLN A 49 -44.79 5.34 17.72
C GLN A 49 -44.82 3.98 17.00
N ALA A 50 -45.41 2.97 17.64
CA ALA A 50 -45.41 1.58 17.19
C ALA A 50 -46.82 1.04 16.94
N ALA A 51 -46.87 -0.07 16.20
CA ALA A 51 -47.99 -1.01 16.06
C ALA A 51 -49.25 -0.54 15.29
N LEU A 52 -49.56 -1.26 14.19
CA LEU A 52 -50.76 -2.11 14.09
C LEU A 52 -50.82 -2.80 12.72
N SER A 53 -50.82 -4.14 12.71
CA SER A 53 -51.81 -4.97 11.99
C SER A 53 -51.34 -6.43 11.86
N THR A 54 -52.17 -7.36 12.31
CA THR A 54 -52.15 -8.78 11.92
C THR A 54 -53.59 -9.24 11.77
N PRO A 55 -53.88 -10.11 10.81
CA PRO A 55 -54.63 -11.34 11.12
C PRO A 55 -54.01 -12.55 10.39
N ALA A 56 -54.31 -13.82 10.67
CA ALA A 56 -54.89 -14.59 11.78
C ALA A 56 -55.02 -16.05 11.25
N ASN A 57 -55.48 -17.01 12.09
CA ASN A 57 -55.74 -18.43 11.80
C ASN A 57 -54.51 -19.38 11.79
N ALA A 58 -54.57 -20.60 12.37
CA ALA A 58 -55.58 -21.19 13.27
C ALA A 58 -55.01 -22.35 14.14
N ALA A 59 -55.63 -22.54 15.31
CA ALA A 59 -55.92 -23.77 16.10
C ALA A 59 -54.95 -24.99 16.22
N SER A 60 -54.89 -25.80 17.29
CA SER A 60 -55.24 -25.74 18.75
C SER A 60 -54.54 -26.99 19.46
N PRO A 61 -54.92 -27.56 20.65
CA PRO A 61 -54.00 -27.53 21.82
C PRO A 61 -53.89 -28.78 22.76
N ALA A 62 -52.99 -28.74 23.76
CA ALA A 62 -53.10 -29.47 25.06
C ALA A 62 -52.21 -28.77 26.13
N LYS A 63 -52.68 -28.22 27.27
CA LYS A 63 -53.17 -28.85 28.54
C LYS A 63 -52.08 -29.69 29.24
N ARG A 64 -51.76 -29.60 30.55
CA ARG A 64 -52.30 -28.92 31.78
C ARG A 64 -51.15 -28.81 32.83
N LYS A 65 -50.94 -27.73 33.60
CA LYS A 65 -51.55 -27.27 34.90
C LYS A 65 -50.73 -27.66 36.17
N ALA A 66 -50.70 -26.77 37.18
CA ALA A 66 -49.79 -26.79 38.36
C ALA A 66 -50.52 -26.66 39.72
N THR A 67 -49.80 -26.91 40.83
CA THR A 67 -50.09 -26.70 42.29
C THR A 67 -48.81 -27.05 43.10
N THR A 68 -48.42 -26.54 44.29
CA THR A 68 -48.82 -25.41 45.20
C THR A 68 -47.69 -25.17 46.25
N GLU A 69 -47.77 -24.07 47.02
CA GLU A 69 -46.91 -23.71 48.18
C GLU A 69 -47.49 -24.24 49.55
N PRO A 70 -47.10 -23.85 50.81
CA PRO A 70 -46.10 -22.85 51.28
C PRO A 70 -45.30 -23.09 52.61
N SER A 71 -44.44 -22.11 52.94
CA SER A 71 -44.13 -21.53 54.29
C SER A 71 -43.08 -22.15 55.25
N GLY A 72 -42.29 -21.26 55.92
CA GLY A 72 -41.61 -21.52 57.21
C GLY A 72 -40.09 -21.23 57.31
N GLY A 73 -39.68 -20.08 57.86
CA GLY A 73 -38.32 -19.81 58.40
C GLY A 73 -38.38 -19.56 59.91
N SER A 74 -37.33 -19.54 60.75
CA SER A 74 -35.85 -19.61 60.64
C SER A 74 -35.32 -20.15 62.02
N PRO A 75 -34.02 -20.07 62.48
CA PRO A 75 -32.75 -19.66 61.86
C PRO A 75 -31.50 -20.55 62.16
N LYS A 76 -30.45 -20.36 61.34
CA LYS A 76 -28.98 -20.48 61.61
C LYS A 76 -28.43 -21.48 62.67
N ARG A 77 -27.73 -22.52 62.20
CA ARG A 77 -26.37 -22.88 62.67
C ARG A 77 -25.57 -23.55 61.54
N ALA A 78 -24.32 -23.14 61.33
CA ALA A 78 -23.51 -23.61 60.20
C ALA A 78 -22.55 -24.74 60.58
N LYS A 79 -22.53 -25.82 59.79
CA LYS A 79 -21.30 -26.58 59.45
C LYS A 79 -21.52 -27.56 58.28
N GLN A 80 -20.69 -27.38 57.25
CA GLN A 80 -20.19 -28.37 56.28
C GLN A 80 -21.15 -29.02 55.25
N SER A 81 -20.64 -29.02 54.01
CA SER A 81 -21.10 -29.50 52.69
C SER A 81 -21.57 -30.97 52.63
N PRO A 82 -22.41 -31.41 51.66
CA PRO A 82 -22.22 -31.12 50.21
C PRO A 82 -23.48 -30.96 49.32
N SER A 83 -23.19 -30.81 48.01
CA SER A 83 -24.06 -30.96 46.83
C SER A 83 -25.33 -30.11 46.73
N SER A 84 -25.30 -29.15 45.81
CA SER A 84 -26.46 -28.72 45.02
C SER A 84 -25.99 -28.38 43.61
N ASP A 85 -26.51 -29.10 42.62
CA ASP A 85 -26.27 -28.80 41.20
C ASP A 85 -26.83 -27.42 40.87
N ALA A 86 -25.95 -26.44 40.68
CA ALA A 86 -26.27 -25.24 39.96
C ALA A 86 -25.92 -25.49 38.49
N GLU A 87 -26.92 -25.50 37.60
CA GLU A 87 -26.68 -25.44 36.16
C GLU A 87 -25.86 -24.18 35.87
N ALA A 88 -24.56 -24.38 35.63
CA ALA A 88 -23.66 -23.30 35.30
C ALA A 88 -24.07 -22.73 33.94
N ALA A 89 -24.45 -21.44 33.93
CA ALA A 89 -24.65 -20.70 32.69
C ALA A 89 -23.44 -20.92 31.77
N PRO A 90 -23.64 -21.21 30.47
CA PRO A 90 -22.55 -21.61 29.58
C PRO A 90 -21.46 -20.54 29.59
N ALA A 91 -20.24 -20.96 29.92
CA ALA A 91 -19.11 -20.06 30.06
C ALA A 91 -18.95 -19.19 28.81
N PRO A 92 -18.67 -17.87 28.95
CA PRO A 92 -18.56 -16.99 27.80
C PRO A 92 -17.49 -17.54 26.83
N PRO A 93 -17.75 -17.53 25.51
CA PRO A 93 -16.90 -18.20 24.55
C PRO A 93 -15.47 -17.67 24.65
N VAL A 94 -14.53 -18.57 24.91
CA VAL A 94 -13.11 -18.23 25.12
C VAL A 94 -12.62 -17.45 23.90
N LYS A 95 -12.29 -16.17 24.10
CA LYS A 95 -11.83 -15.29 23.04
C LYS A 95 -10.51 -15.82 22.49
N ARG A 96 -10.55 -16.45 21.31
CA ARG A 96 -9.34 -16.92 20.62
C ARG A 96 -8.48 -15.71 20.24
N ILE A 97 -7.46 -15.45 21.05
CA ILE A 97 -6.43 -14.44 20.75
C ILE A 97 -5.59 -14.98 19.60
N VAL A 98 -5.57 -14.26 18.48
CA VAL A 98 -4.73 -14.59 17.33
C VAL A 98 -3.44 -13.78 17.45
N PRO A 99 -2.26 -14.42 17.48
CA PRO A 99 -0.99 -13.72 17.63
C PRO A 99 -0.75 -12.81 16.42
N PHE A 100 -0.31 -11.59 16.69
CA PHE A 100 0.11 -10.63 15.67
C PHE A 100 1.62 -10.44 15.76
N PRO A 101 2.42 -10.90 14.78
CA PRO A 101 3.86 -10.68 14.78
C PRO A 101 4.17 -9.21 14.52
N GLU A 102 4.77 -8.55 15.51
CA GLU A 102 5.17 -7.15 15.40
C GLU A 102 6.56 -7.00 14.76
N LYS A 103 6.76 -5.90 14.03
CA LYS A 103 8.06 -5.58 13.41
C LYS A 103 9.00 -4.96 14.45
N PRO A 104 10.33 -5.10 14.31
CA PRO A 104 11.31 -4.52 15.24
C PRO A 104 11.06 -3.04 15.54
N ALA A 105 10.82 -2.22 14.51
CA ALA A 105 10.51 -0.80 14.66
C ALA A 105 9.32 -0.48 15.60
N VAL A 106 8.29 -1.33 15.61
CA VAL A 106 7.10 -1.16 16.48
C VAL A 106 7.43 -1.52 17.94
N ILE A 107 8.34 -2.49 18.12
CA ILE A 107 8.82 -2.92 19.44
C ILE A 107 9.77 -1.87 20.01
N GLU A 108 10.75 -1.39 19.23
CA GLU A 108 11.67 -0.30 19.61
C GLU A 108 10.89 0.98 19.99
N GLU A 109 9.80 1.32 19.29
CA GLU A 109 8.92 2.46 19.64
C GLU A 109 8.16 2.22 20.95
N ARG A 110 7.53 1.05 21.11
CA ARG A 110 6.79 0.72 22.35
C ARG A 110 7.69 0.71 23.58
N ASN A 111 8.93 0.25 23.42
CA ASN A 111 9.94 0.27 24.48
C ASN A 111 10.45 1.70 24.78
N GLY A 112 10.12 2.68 23.92
CA GLY A 112 10.59 4.05 24.01
C GLY A 112 12.07 4.21 23.66
N GLU A 113 12.65 3.29 22.90
CA GLU A 113 14.03 3.37 22.39
C GLU A 113 14.12 4.40 21.26
N ILE A 114 13.09 4.42 20.41
CA ILE A 114 12.87 5.41 19.35
C ILE A 114 11.58 6.19 19.59
N GLU A 115 11.46 7.34 18.92
CA GLU A 115 10.26 8.15 18.86
C GLU A 115 10.16 8.85 17.49
N PHE A 116 8.94 9.22 17.10
CA PHE A 116 8.66 9.93 15.86
C PHE A 116 8.40 11.40 16.14
N ARG A 117 9.26 12.30 15.67
CA ARG A 117 9.12 13.75 15.87
C ARG A 117 8.83 14.46 14.56
N VAL A 118 7.86 15.38 14.55
CA VAL A 118 7.62 16.29 13.41
C VAL A 118 8.25 17.63 13.72
N VAL A 119 9.19 18.06 12.87
CA VAL A 119 9.98 19.29 13.03
C VAL A 119 9.99 20.12 11.75
N ASN A 120 10.16 21.43 11.90
CA ASN A 120 10.46 22.38 10.83
C ASN A 120 11.54 23.37 11.30
N ASN A 121 11.95 24.31 10.44
CA ASN A 121 12.90 25.35 10.81
C ASN A 121 12.23 26.48 11.63
N ASP A 122 11.88 26.14 12.87
CA ASP A 122 11.32 27.01 13.91
C ASP A 122 12.39 27.85 14.66
N GLY A 123 13.68 27.61 14.38
CA GLY A 123 14.81 28.22 15.09
C GLY A 123 15.18 27.57 16.43
N GLN A 124 14.49 26.51 16.84
CA GLN A 124 14.81 25.79 18.08
C GLN A 124 16.04 24.89 17.91
N ARG A 125 16.80 24.72 19.00
CA ARG A 125 18.03 23.92 19.00
C ARG A 125 17.76 22.45 18.65
N GLU A 126 16.73 21.84 19.24
CA GLU A 126 16.39 20.42 18.99
C GLU A 126 15.94 20.21 17.55
N SER A 127 15.03 21.04 17.03
CA SER A 127 14.60 21.02 15.63
C SER A 127 15.79 21.17 14.69
N THR A 128 16.72 22.08 14.99
CA THR A 128 17.95 22.29 14.19
C THR A 128 18.85 21.06 14.20
N ILE A 129 19.03 20.39 15.35
CA ILE A 129 19.81 19.14 15.45
C ILE A 129 19.16 18.05 14.58
N ILE A 130 17.85 17.85 14.71
CA ILE A 130 17.11 16.80 13.98
C ILE A 130 17.15 17.06 12.46
N LEU A 131 16.87 18.29 12.02
CA LEU A 131 16.96 18.68 10.61
C LEU A 131 18.38 18.52 10.05
N THR A 132 19.40 18.81 10.86
CA THR A 132 20.80 18.61 10.46
C THR A 132 21.15 17.13 10.31
N GLY A 133 20.67 16.26 11.21
CA GLY A 133 20.79 14.81 11.10
C GLY A 133 20.10 14.28 9.83
N LEU A 134 18.85 14.70 9.59
CA LEU A 134 18.10 14.35 8.37
C LEU A 134 18.82 14.78 7.10
N LYS A 135 19.28 16.04 7.02
CA LYS A 135 20.08 16.56 5.90
C LYS A 135 21.29 15.66 5.64
N CYS A 136 22.04 15.28 6.67
CA CYS A 136 23.20 14.41 6.55
C CYS A 136 22.84 12.98 6.07
N ILE A 137 21.68 12.45 6.45
CA ILE A 137 21.18 11.17 5.93
C ILE A 137 20.79 11.31 4.46
N PHE A 138 19.95 12.29 4.10
CA PHE A 138 19.54 12.51 2.71
C PHE A 138 20.75 12.75 1.79
N GLN A 139 21.74 13.53 2.21
CA GLN A 139 22.99 13.76 1.45
C GLN A 139 23.85 12.49 1.25
N LYS A 140 23.66 11.44 2.07
CA LYS A 140 24.33 10.14 1.91
C LYS A 140 23.48 9.15 1.10
N GLN A 141 22.18 9.08 1.36
CA GLN A 141 21.27 8.11 0.78
C GLN A 141 20.74 8.51 -0.61
N LEU A 142 20.78 9.81 -0.95
CA LEU A 142 20.32 10.36 -2.24
C LEU A 142 21.49 11.01 -3.01
N PRO A 143 22.50 10.23 -3.46
CA PRO A 143 23.72 10.78 -4.07
C PRO A 143 23.49 11.51 -5.40
N LYS A 144 22.35 11.27 -6.07
CA LYS A 144 21.92 11.99 -7.28
C LYS A 144 21.41 13.41 -6.99
N MET A 145 21.07 13.72 -5.74
CA MET A 145 20.50 15.02 -5.35
C MET A 145 21.62 15.98 -4.89
N PRO A 146 21.71 17.22 -5.40
CA PRO A 146 22.74 18.16 -4.99
C PRO A 146 22.68 18.48 -3.48
N LYS A 147 23.84 18.48 -2.82
CA LYS A 147 23.93 18.63 -1.36
C LYS A 147 23.31 19.94 -0.85
N ASP A 148 23.49 21.04 -1.57
CA ASP A 148 22.94 22.35 -1.23
C ASP A 148 21.43 22.43 -1.51
N TYR A 149 20.95 21.70 -2.52
CA TYR A 149 19.52 21.57 -2.78
C TYR A 149 18.80 20.87 -1.62
N ILE A 150 19.36 19.76 -1.13
CA ILE A 150 18.87 19.06 0.07
C ILE A 150 18.87 20.00 1.27
N ALA A 151 20.00 20.66 1.55
CA ALA A 151 20.11 21.58 2.69
C ALA A 151 19.07 22.69 2.63
N ARG A 152 18.92 23.34 1.47
CA ARG A 152 17.97 24.43 1.26
C ARG A 152 16.52 24.02 1.52
N LEU A 153 16.10 22.83 1.09
CA LEU A 153 14.72 22.36 1.31
C LEU A 153 14.48 21.77 2.71
N VAL A 154 15.46 21.09 3.31
CA VAL A 154 15.33 20.56 4.69
C VAL A 154 15.22 21.70 5.71
N TYR A 155 15.92 22.82 5.50
CA TYR A 155 15.81 24.02 6.35
C TYR A 155 14.77 25.03 5.86
N ASP A 156 13.99 24.75 4.81
CA ASP A 156 12.94 25.65 4.33
C ASP A 156 11.75 25.66 5.32
N ARG A 157 11.24 26.85 5.66
CA ARG A 157 10.17 27.00 6.66
C ARG A 157 8.80 26.52 6.20
N THR A 158 8.59 26.34 4.89
CA THR A 158 7.35 25.77 4.32
C THR A 158 7.37 24.25 4.23
N HIS A 159 8.52 23.62 4.54
CA HIS A 159 8.67 22.18 4.59
C HIS A 159 8.58 21.68 6.04
N LEU A 160 8.01 20.49 6.19
CA LEU A 160 7.92 19.74 7.44
C LEU A 160 8.74 18.46 7.28
N SER A 161 9.39 18.02 8.35
CA SER A 161 10.11 16.75 8.37
C SER A 161 9.61 15.88 9.53
N ILE A 162 9.18 14.66 9.23
CA ILE A 162 8.97 13.62 10.24
C ILE A 162 10.24 12.78 10.35
N ALA A 163 10.83 12.74 11.54
CA ALA A 163 12.09 12.07 11.84
C ALA A 163 11.85 10.88 12.79
N ILE A 164 12.59 9.79 12.57
CA ILE A 164 12.82 8.74 13.56
C ILE A 164 14.02 9.19 14.40
N VAL A 165 13.79 9.38 15.69
CA VAL A 165 14.82 9.80 16.65
C VAL A 165 15.02 8.69 17.67
N LYS A 166 16.26 8.21 17.82
CA LYS A 166 16.69 7.30 18.87
C LYS A 166 17.27 8.12 20.02
N LYS A 167 16.96 7.74 21.27
CA LYS A 167 17.39 8.51 22.44
C LYS A 167 18.92 8.53 22.58
N PRO A 168 19.54 9.68 22.91
CA PRO A 168 18.90 10.95 23.29
C PRO A 168 18.38 11.80 22.11
N LEU A 169 19.15 11.96 21.02
CA LEU A 169 18.80 12.77 19.84
C LEU A 169 19.45 12.25 18.53
N GLU A 170 19.69 10.94 18.43
CA GLU A 170 20.25 10.33 17.21
C GLU A 170 19.17 10.22 16.12
N VAL A 171 19.42 10.74 14.92
CA VAL A 171 18.45 10.62 13.81
C VAL A 171 18.73 9.34 13.03
N VAL A 172 17.72 8.49 12.89
CA VAL A 172 17.79 7.20 12.15
C VAL A 172 17.33 7.34 10.70
N GLY A 173 16.43 8.27 10.43
CA GLY A 173 15.86 8.51 9.11
C GLY A 173 14.65 9.43 9.17
N GLY A 174 14.05 9.74 8.02
CA GLY A 174 12.88 10.61 7.98
C GLY A 174 12.30 10.84 6.59
N ILE A 175 11.18 11.56 6.57
CA ILE A 175 10.52 12.08 5.38
C ILE A 175 10.39 13.59 5.51
N THR A 176 10.91 14.33 4.53
CA THR A 176 10.64 15.76 4.35
C THR A 176 9.54 15.92 3.31
N TYR A 177 8.51 16.67 3.67
CA TYR A 177 7.32 16.89 2.84
C TYR A 177 6.85 18.34 2.91
N ARG A 178 6.08 18.76 1.91
CA ARG A 178 5.51 20.11 1.79
C ARG A 178 4.00 20.04 1.63
N PRO A 179 3.19 20.46 2.62
CA PRO A 179 1.74 20.41 2.53
C PRO A 179 1.17 21.54 1.67
N PHE A 180 0.14 21.24 0.90
CA PHE A 180 -0.64 22.18 0.10
C PHE A 180 -2.12 22.05 0.45
N ASP A 181 -2.54 22.61 1.60
CA ASP A 181 -3.88 22.41 2.17
C ASP A 181 -5.02 22.71 1.19
N LYS A 182 -4.88 23.76 0.38
CA LYS A 182 -5.86 24.14 -0.65
C LYS A 182 -5.99 23.10 -1.78
N GLY A 183 -4.90 22.41 -2.11
CA GLY A 183 -4.89 21.34 -3.11
C GLY A 183 -5.26 19.97 -2.53
N GLN A 184 -5.39 19.86 -1.20
CA GLN A 184 -5.63 18.61 -0.45
C GLN A 184 -4.53 17.55 -0.67
N PHE A 185 -3.33 17.97 -1.05
CA PHE A 185 -2.18 17.09 -1.27
C PHE A 185 -0.93 17.59 -0.51
N ALA A 186 0.06 16.72 -0.34
CA ALA A 186 1.41 17.13 0.03
C ALA A 186 2.44 16.48 -0.89
N GLU A 187 3.50 17.22 -1.19
CA GLU A 187 4.67 16.76 -1.92
C GLU A 187 5.62 16.07 -0.94
N ILE A 188 5.96 14.79 -1.18
CA ILE A 188 7.09 14.14 -0.51
C ILE A 188 8.34 14.50 -1.30
N VAL A 189 9.25 15.22 -0.65
CA VAL A 189 10.47 15.77 -1.26
C VAL A 189 11.65 14.82 -1.05
N PHE A 190 11.82 14.33 0.17
CA PHE A 190 12.86 13.36 0.53
C PHE A 190 12.30 12.26 1.42
N CYS A 191 12.72 11.02 1.20
CA CYS A 191 12.38 9.86 2.04
C CYS A 191 13.60 8.94 2.12
N ALA A 192 14.21 8.79 3.31
CA ALA A 192 15.39 7.95 3.49
C ALA A 192 15.54 7.44 4.93
N ILE A 193 16.12 6.25 5.06
CA ILE A 193 16.54 5.64 6.33
C ILE A 193 18.05 5.34 6.21
N SER A 194 18.81 5.58 7.29
CA SER A 194 20.25 5.26 7.32
C SER A 194 20.50 3.78 7.01
N SER A 195 21.51 3.48 6.20
CA SER A 195 21.74 2.14 5.61
C SER A 195 21.85 1.03 6.65
N ASP A 196 22.49 1.31 7.78
CA ASP A 196 22.67 0.41 8.93
C ASP A 196 21.36 0.05 9.66
N GLN A 197 20.32 0.86 9.50
CA GLN A 197 18.99 0.63 10.09
C GLN A 197 17.95 0.16 9.06
N GLN A 198 18.34 -0.07 7.80
CA GLN A 198 17.41 -0.62 6.80
C GLN A 198 16.98 -2.06 7.16
N VAL A 199 15.99 -2.60 6.46
CA VAL A 199 15.39 -3.94 6.69
C VAL A 199 14.58 -4.09 8.00
N LYS A 200 14.85 -3.34 9.08
CA LYS A 200 14.09 -3.36 10.36
C LYS A 200 12.60 -2.95 10.28
N GLY A 201 12.14 -2.52 9.10
CA GLY A 201 10.77 -2.08 8.85
C GLY A 201 10.53 -0.58 9.00
N TYR A 202 11.56 0.20 9.31
CA TYR A 202 11.45 1.64 9.61
C TYR A 202 10.73 2.47 8.56
N GLY A 203 11.03 2.32 7.27
CA GLY A 203 10.37 3.11 6.21
C GLY A 203 8.84 2.91 6.18
N ALA A 204 8.37 1.67 6.32
CA ALA A 204 6.92 1.38 6.34
C ALA A 204 6.24 1.89 7.62
N HIS A 205 6.95 1.87 8.76
CA HIS A 205 6.44 2.42 10.02
C HIS A 205 6.35 3.95 9.95
N LEU A 206 7.43 4.60 9.50
CA LEU A 206 7.52 6.04 9.26
C LEU A 206 6.45 6.57 8.29
N MET A 207 6.20 5.85 7.19
CA MET A 207 5.13 6.21 6.25
C MET A 207 3.73 6.05 6.89
N SER A 208 3.56 5.07 7.79
CA SER A 208 2.29 4.90 8.53
C SER A 208 2.08 6.04 9.53
N HIS A 209 3.12 6.45 10.26
CA HIS A 209 3.12 7.64 11.10
C HIS A 209 2.83 8.92 10.30
N LEU A 210 3.48 9.12 9.15
CA LEU A 210 3.25 10.28 8.30
C LEU A 210 1.77 10.36 7.86
N LYS A 211 1.20 9.26 7.38
CA LYS A 211 -0.20 9.19 6.95
C LYS A 211 -1.16 9.51 8.08
N ASP A 212 -0.97 8.89 9.25
CA ASP A 212 -1.85 9.11 10.40
C ASP A 212 -1.69 10.53 10.97
N TYR A 213 -0.48 11.08 11.01
CA TYR A 213 -0.21 12.45 11.44
C TYR A 213 -0.86 13.48 10.51
N VAL A 214 -0.61 13.37 9.19
CA VAL A 214 -1.11 14.33 8.20
C VAL A 214 -2.64 14.32 8.15
N LYS A 215 -3.27 13.15 8.20
CA LYS A 215 -4.74 13.02 8.29
C LYS A 215 -5.34 13.58 9.59
N ALA A 216 -4.59 13.56 10.70
CA ALA A 216 -5.07 14.05 11.99
C ALA A 216 -4.85 15.56 12.17
N THR A 217 -3.98 16.18 11.38
CA THR A 217 -3.55 17.58 11.55
C THR A 217 -3.91 18.49 10.37
N SER A 218 -4.29 17.96 9.21
CA SER A 218 -4.56 18.73 7.98
C SER A 218 -5.68 18.12 7.14
N ASN A 219 -6.09 18.83 6.09
CA ASN A 219 -7.05 18.33 5.09
C ASN A 219 -6.40 17.56 3.94
N VAL A 220 -5.10 17.24 4.04
CA VAL A 220 -4.36 16.52 3.00
C VAL A 220 -4.77 15.05 2.96
N MET A 221 -5.20 14.59 1.79
CA MET A 221 -5.63 13.22 1.52
C MET A 221 -4.80 12.51 0.44
N HIS A 222 -3.94 13.25 -0.27
CA HIS A 222 -3.08 12.73 -1.33
C HIS A 222 -1.60 13.03 -1.06
N PHE A 223 -0.71 12.09 -1.34
CA PHE A 223 0.72 12.37 -1.48
C PHE A 223 1.13 12.26 -2.94
N LEU A 224 1.93 13.22 -3.39
CA LEU A 224 2.65 13.17 -4.66
C LEU A 224 4.15 13.10 -4.38
N THR A 225 4.88 12.33 -5.17
CA THR A 225 6.34 12.20 -5.05
C THR A 225 6.92 11.93 -6.44
N TYR A 226 8.14 12.41 -6.69
CA TYR A 226 8.98 11.80 -7.71
C TYR A 226 9.80 10.70 -7.03
N ALA A 227 9.66 9.46 -7.50
CA ALA A 227 10.42 8.31 -7.04
C ALA A 227 11.53 8.00 -8.04
N ASP A 228 12.74 7.69 -7.56
CA ASP A 228 13.74 7.07 -8.42
C ASP A 228 13.40 5.59 -8.65
N ASN A 229 13.95 5.00 -9.71
CA ASN A 229 13.64 3.63 -10.11
C ASN A 229 13.79 2.61 -8.96
N TYR A 230 14.79 2.80 -8.09
CA TYR A 230 15.03 1.93 -6.93
C TYR A 230 13.96 2.08 -5.82
N ALA A 231 13.37 3.26 -5.62
CA ALA A 231 12.31 3.47 -4.64
C ALA A 231 10.89 3.15 -5.15
N ILE A 232 10.65 2.99 -6.46
CA ILE A 232 9.31 2.65 -7.00
C ILE A 232 8.72 1.43 -6.28
N GLY A 233 9.52 0.38 -6.05
CA GLY A 233 9.06 -0.82 -5.33
C GLY A 233 8.70 -0.57 -3.85
N TYR A 234 9.34 0.38 -3.19
CA TYR A 234 8.97 0.84 -1.85
C TYR A 234 7.65 1.63 -1.88
N PHE A 235 7.53 2.60 -2.78
CA PHE A 235 6.33 3.43 -2.91
C PHE A 235 5.10 2.61 -3.37
N LYS A 236 5.23 1.69 -4.34
CA LYS A 236 4.20 0.68 -4.70
C LYS A 236 3.72 -0.05 -3.43
N LYS A 237 4.64 -0.56 -2.59
CA LYS A 237 4.30 -1.21 -1.29
C LYS A 237 3.67 -0.28 -0.25
N GLN A 238 3.88 1.04 -0.35
CA GLN A 238 3.20 2.04 0.47
C GLN A 238 1.85 2.50 -0.13
N GLY A 239 1.36 1.89 -1.20
CA GLY A 239 0.10 2.25 -1.85
C GLY A 239 0.18 3.51 -2.70
N PHE A 240 1.35 3.77 -3.30
CA PHE A 240 1.49 4.72 -4.40
C PHE A 240 1.32 4.00 -5.75
N THR A 241 0.76 4.69 -6.73
CA THR A 241 0.63 4.25 -8.14
C THR A 241 1.31 5.25 -9.07
N LYS A 242 1.70 4.81 -10.28
CA LYS A 242 2.13 5.70 -11.38
C LYS A 242 0.94 6.53 -11.93
N GLU A 243 -0.29 6.08 -11.72
CA GLU A 243 -1.51 6.74 -12.21
C GLU A 243 -1.89 7.96 -11.36
N ILE A 244 -1.75 9.16 -11.92
CA ILE A 244 -2.08 10.42 -11.24
C ILE A 244 -3.56 10.77 -11.47
N THR A 245 -4.42 10.32 -10.56
CA THR A 245 -5.87 10.61 -10.57
C THR A 245 -6.22 12.00 -10.04
N LEU A 246 -5.28 12.70 -9.39
CA LEU A 246 -5.48 14.07 -8.93
C LEU A 246 -5.43 15.05 -10.12
N GLU A 247 -6.47 15.89 -10.25
CA GLU A 247 -6.61 16.88 -11.32
C GLU A 247 -5.35 17.75 -11.50
N LYS A 248 -4.78 17.78 -12.71
CA LYS A 248 -3.53 18.47 -13.05
C LYS A 248 -3.45 19.90 -12.49
N ARG A 249 -4.54 20.68 -12.59
CA ARG A 249 -4.63 22.07 -12.09
C ARG A 249 -4.36 22.24 -10.60
N ARG A 250 -4.49 21.18 -9.79
CA ARG A 250 -4.28 21.22 -8.34
C ARG A 250 -2.81 21.14 -7.94
N TRP A 251 -1.95 20.53 -8.77
CA TRP A 251 -0.57 20.17 -8.40
C TRP A 251 0.49 20.59 -9.42
N MET A 252 0.13 20.71 -10.70
CA MET A 252 1.04 21.11 -11.78
C MET A 252 1.57 22.52 -11.53
N GLY A 253 2.90 22.69 -11.56
CA GLY A 253 3.59 23.93 -11.21
C GLY A 253 3.77 24.19 -9.70
N TYR A 254 3.17 23.39 -8.83
CA TYR A 254 3.36 23.48 -7.36
C TYR A 254 4.50 22.58 -6.86
N ILE A 255 4.57 21.36 -7.38
CA ILE A 255 5.62 20.38 -7.08
C ILE A 255 6.88 20.62 -7.94
N LYS A 256 7.98 19.96 -7.61
CA LYS A 256 9.21 19.96 -8.41
C LYS A 256 9.33 18.71 -9.25
N ASP A 257 9.62 18.93 -10.52
CA ASP A 257 9.96 17.86 -11.47
C ASP A 257 11.44 17.50 -11.28
N TYR A 258 11.73 16.20 -11.26
CA TYR A 258 13.09 15.68 -11.10
C TYR A 258 13.45 14.79 -12.29
N GLU A 259 14.56 15.12 -12.95
CA GLU A 259 15.06 14.37 -14.11
C GLU A 259 15.33 12.89 -13.73
N GLY A 260 14.77 11.97 -14.52
CA GLY A 260 14.85 10.53 -14.25
C GLY A 260 14.04 10.04 -13.04
N GLY A 261 13.16 10.86 -12.48
CA GLY A 261 12.17 10.45 -11.47
C GLY A 261 10.82 10.08 -12.10
N THR A 262 10.19 9.02 -11.62
CA THR A 262 8.79 8.68 -11.95
C THR A 262 7.85 9.36 -10.98
N ILE A 263 6.90 10.15 -11.47
CA ILE A 263 5.84 10.72 -10.62
C ILE A 263 4.91 9.61 -10.11
N MET A 264 4.58 9.64 -8.82
CA MET A 264 3.68 8.68 -8.19
C MET A 264 2.70 9.35 -7.21
N GLN A 265 1.47 8.84 -7.15
CA GLN A 265 0.41 9.30 -6.25
C GLN A 265 -0.01 8.24 -5.24
N CYS A 266 -0.14 8.60 -3.97
CA CYS A 266 -0.84 7.82 -2.95
C CYS A 266 -2.13 8.55 -2.51
N SER A 267 -3.29 7.95 -2.74
CA SER A 267 -4.56 8.40 -2.17
C SER A 267 -4.80 7.69 -0.84
N MET A 268 -4.92 8.44 0.25
CA MET A 268 -5.12 7.86 1.58
C MET A 268 -6.55 7.39 1.79
N VAL A 269 -6.73 6.27 2.49
CA VAL A 269 -8.06 5.74 2.82
C VAL A 269 -8.61 6.49 4.04
N PRO A 270 -9.79 7.13 3.99
CA PRO A 270 -10.26 8.01 5.06
C PRO A 270 -10.42 7.32 6.42
N LYS A 271 -11.08 6.16 6.46
CA LYS A 271 -11.54 5.51 7.71
C LYS A 271 -10.50 4.65 8.45
N ILE A 272 -9.27 4.53 7.95
CA ILE A 272 -8.24 3.67 8.56
C ILE A 272 -7.17 4.47 9.33
N ARG A 273 -6.66 3.87 10.40
CA ARG A 273 -5.40 4.25 11.06
C ARG A 273 -4.31 3.32 10.51
N TYR A 274 -3.32 3.86 9.82
CA TYR A 274 -2.28 3.09 9.12
C TYR A 274 -1.38 2.31 10.10
N LEU A 275 -1.11 2.86 11.29
CA LEU A 275 -0.37 2.15 12.35
C LEU A 275 -1.08 0.87 12.82
N GLU A 276 -2.42 0.85 12.79
CA GLU A 276 -3.25 -0.30 13.15
C GLU A 276 -3.60 -1.21 11.95
N SER A 277 -3.16 -0.86 10.73
CA SER A 277 -3.58 -1.52 9.50
C SER A 277 -3.31 -3.04 9.51
N GLY A 278 -2.15 -3.48 9.99
CA GLY A 278 -1.81 -4.90 10.11
C GLY A 278 -2.73 -5.67 11.06
N ARG A 279 -3.08 -5.07 12.21
CA ARG A 279 -4.01 -5.65 13.19
C ARG A 279 -5.44 -5.66 12.66
N MET A 280 -5.85 -4.63 11.92
CA MET A 280 -7.14 -4.56 11.24
C MET A 280 -7.27 -5.63 10.15
N LEU A 281 -6.27 -5.77 9.27
CA LEU A 281 -6.24 -6.78 8.21
C LEU A 281 -6.27 -8.21 8.76
N LEU A 282 -5.55 -8.48 9.87
CA LEU A 282 -5.60 -9.79 10.54
C LEU A 282 -7.01 -10.10 11.08
N LYS A 283 -7.69 -9.12 11.71
CA LYS A 283 -9.08 -9.26 12.18
C LYS A 283 -10.06 -9.51 11.01
N GLN A 284 -9.89 -8.80 9.89
CA GLN A 284 -10.69 -9.01 8.69
C GLN A 284 -10.49 -10.40 8.09
N LYS A 285 -9.23 -10.83 7.93
CA LYS A 285 -8.86 -12.18 7.48
C LYS A 285 -9.49 -13.26 8.37
N GLU A 286 -9.44 -13.09 9.70
CA GLU A 286 -10.02 -14.07 10.62
C GLU A 286 -11.55 -14.08 10.65
N CYS A 287 -12.20 -12.94 10.40
CA CYS A 287 -13.65 -12.88 10.17
C CYS A 287 -14.06 -13.68 8.92
N VAL A 288 -13.34 -13.48 7.80
CA VAL A 288 -13.54 -14.24 6.57
C VAL A 288 -13.27 -15.73 6.80
N ASN A 289 -12.15 -16.09 7.45
CA ASN A 289 -11.82 -17.47 7.78
C ASN A 289 -12.85 -18.12 8.70
N ALA A 290 -13.43 -17.40 9.66
CA ALA A 290 -14.49 -17.92 10.52
C ALA A 290 -15.76 -18.24 9.71
N LYS A 291 -16.16 -17.36 8.78
CA LYS A 291 -17.30 -17.60 7.88
C LYS A 291 -17.02 -18.74 6.90
N ILE A 292 -15.78 -18.87 6.40
CA ILE A 292 -15.36 -20.02 5.59
C ILE A 292 -15.48 -21.32 6.42
N ARG A 293 -14.91 -21.37 7.63
CA ARG A 293 -14.98 -22.57 8.51
C ARG A 293 -16.41 -22.99 8.87
N ALA A 294 -17.37 -22.07 8.89
CA ALA A 294 -18.77 -22.37 9.19
C ALA A 294 -19.53 -23.07 8.02
N VAL A 295 -18.99 -23.03 6.79
CA VAL A 295 -19.64 -23.55 5.57
C VAL A 295 -18.76 -24.60 4.86
N SER A 296 -17.45 -24.37 4.84
CA SER A 296 -16.46 -25.25 4.21
C SER A 296 -16.29 -26.55 5.00
N LYS A 297 -16.22 -27.65 4.26
CA LYS A 297 -15.85 -28.98 4.79
C LYS A 297 -14.37 -29.34 4.50
N SER A 298 -13.56 -28.40 4.03
CA SER A 298 -12.18 -28.64 3.58
C SER A 298 -11.20 -29.08 4.69
N PHE A 299 -11.63 -29.03 5.96
CA PHE A 299 -10.87 -29.57 7.08
C PHE A 299 -11.10 -31.07 7.33
N LEU A 300 -12.05 -31.70 6.63
CA LEU A 300 -12.28 -33.14 6.72
C LEU A 300 -11.15 -33.88 5.98
N VAL A 301 -10.32 -34.58 6.74
CA VAL A 301 -9.29 -35.47 6.17
C VAL A 301 -9.96 -36.77 5.74
N HIS A 302 -10.03 -36.99 4.43
CA HIS A 302 -10.57 -38.24 3.87
C HIS A 302 -9.47 -39.30 3.79
N THR A 303 -9.82 -40.55 4.10
CA THR A 303 -8.92 -41.70 3.92
C THR A 303 -8.60 -41.93 2.44
N PRO A 304 -7.39 -42.42 2.09
CA PRO A 304 -7.08 -42.78 0.72
C PRO A 304 -8.05 -43.86 0.19
N PRO A 305 -8.38 -43.85 -1.11
CA PRO A 305 -9.16 -44.91 -1.74
C PRO A 305 -8.61 -46.31 -1.46
N ALA A 306 -9.50 -47.25 -1.09
CA ALA A 306 -9.12 -48.62 -0.76
C ALA A 306 -8.39 -49.36 -1.90
N GLN A 307 -8.59 -48.93 -3.14
CA GLN A 307 -7.92 -49.43 -4.34
C GLN A 307 -6.40 -49.20 -4.30
N TRP A 308 -5.92 -48.17 -3.60
CA TRP A 308 -4.50 -47.85 -3.44
C TRP A 308 -3.86 -48.48 -2.18
N ALA A 309 -4.63 -49.19 -1.35
CA ALA A 309 -4.15 -49.76 -0.08
C ALA A 309 -3.03 -50.82 -0.26
N LYS A 310 -2.87 -51.37 -1.47
CA LYS A 310 -1.80 -52.32 -1.83
C LYS A 310 -0.55 -51.65 -2.43
N GLY A 311 -0.48 -50.31 -2.46
CA GLY A 311 0.63 -49.55 -3.05
C GLY A 311 0.55 -49.34 -4.57
N GLU A 312 -0.29 -50.08 -5.28
CA GLU A 312 -0.56 -49.84 -6.71
C GLU A 312 -1.47 -48.61 -6.91
N VAL A 313 -0.90 -47.48 -7.29
CA VAL A 313 -1.66 -46.27 -7.63
C VAL A 313 -2.19 -46.36 -9.06
N LYS A 314 -3.40 -46.90 -9.21
CA LYS A 314 -4.15 -46.94 -10.48
C LYS A 314 -5.06 -45.71 -10.60
N PRO A 315 -5.25 -45.11 -11.79
CA PRO A 315 -6.19 -44.01 -11.98
C PRO A 315 -7.60 -44.37 -11.52
N ILE A 316 -8.26 -43.44 -10.83
CA ILE A 316 -9.65 -43.56 -10.36
C ILE A 316 -10.43 -42.38 -10.93
N ASP A 317 -11.64 -42.61 -11.44
CA ASP A 317 -12.56 -41.53 -11.80
C ASP A 317 -12.91 -40.70 -10.54
N PRO A 318 -12.54 -39.41 -10.46
CA PRO A 318 -12.80 -38.60 -9.28
C PRO A 318 -14.29 -38.46 -8.94
N LEU A 319 -15.19 -38.59 -9.91
CA LEU A 319 -16.64 -38.51 -9.69
C LEU A 319 -17.20 -39.72 -8.92
N THR A 320 -16.47 -40.84 -8.88
CA THR A 320 -16.82 -42.02 -8.05
C THR A 320 -16.55 -41.80 -6.57
N ILE A 321 -15.70 -40.84 -6.20
CA ILE A 321 -15.33 -40.54 -4.82
C ILE A 321 -16.39 -39.59 -4.21
N PRO A 322 -17.20 -40.03 -3.22
CA PRO A 322 -18.34 -39.22 -2.74
C PRO A 322 -17.95 -37.85 -2.20
N ALA A 323 -16.76 -37.73 -1.61
CA ALA A 323 -16.22 -36.46 -1.10
C ALA A 323 -15.89 -35.45 -2.21
N ILE A 324 -15.34 -35.92 -3.34
CA ILE A 324 -15.02 -35.09 -4.51
C ILE A 324 -16.31 -34.69 -5.23
N LYS A 325 -17.25 -35.63 -5.41
CA LYS A 325 -18.58 -35.31 -5.94
C LYS A 325 -19.33 -34.29 -5.07
N ALA A 326 -19.22 -34.38 -3.76
CA ALA A 326 -19.87 -33.47 -2.82
C ALA A 326 -19.21 -32.08 -2.70
N SER A 327 -17.98 -31.88 -3.19
CA SER A 327 -17.34 -30.56 -3.23
C SER A 327 -17.76 -29.71 -4.44
N GLY A 328 -18.51 -30.29 -5.38
CA GLY A 328 -18.83 -29.65 -6.66
C GLY A 328 -17.66 -29.64 -7.65
N TRP A 329 -16.62 -30.45 -7.41
CA TRP A 329 -15.49 -30.60 -8.32
C TRP A 329 -15.95 -31.02 -9.72
N SER A 330 -15.29 -30.47 -10.74
CA SER A 330 -15.45 -30.88 -12.13
C SER A 330 -14.08 -30.89 -12.83
N PRO A 331 -13.91 -31.69 -13.91
CA PRO A 331 -12.66 -31.71 -14.67
C PRO A 331 -12.23 -30.33 -15.17
N VAL A 332 -13.19 -29.49 -15.59
CA VAL A 332 -12.93 -28.12 -16.07
C VAL A 332 -12.38 -27.23 -14.96
N MET A 333 -12.85 -27.35 -13.71
CA MET A 333 -12.30 -26.61 -12.57
C MET A 333 -10.88 -27.07 -12.22
N ASP A 334 -10.60 -28.37 -12.36
CA ASP A 334 -9.28 -28.97 -12.11
C ASP A 334 -8.25 -28.51 -13.16
N GLU A 335 -8.66 -28.48 -14.42
CA GLU A 335 -7.88 -27.95 -15.54
C GLU A 335 -7.58 -26.46 -15.36
N LEU A 336 -8.59 -25.63 -15.06
CA LEU A 336 -8.42 -24.21 -14.75
C LEU A 336 -7.53 -23.95 -13.51
N ALA A 337 -7.58 -24.82 -12.50
CA ALA A 337 -6.76 -24.69 -11.30
C ALA A 337 -5.30 -25.14 -11.50
N ARG A 338 -5.04 -26.02 -12.48
CA ARG A 338 -3.69 -26.45 -12.89
C ARG A 338 -3.08 -25.60 -13.99
N ALA A 339 -3.90 -24.85 -14.73
CA ALA A 339 -3.44 -23.90 -15.73
C ALA A 339 -2.41 -22.93 -15.10
N PRO A 340 -1.18 -22.86 -15.64
CA PRO A 340 -0.21 -21.87 -15.20
C PRO A 340 -0.81 -20.47 -15.33
N ARG A 341 -0.75 -19.67 -14.26
CA ARG A 341 -1.27 -18.29 -14.28
C ARG A 341 -0.58 -17.43 -15.34
N HIS A 342 0.69 -17.73 -15.60
CA HIS A 342 1.55 -17.04 -16.54
C HIS A 342 2.31 -18.05 -17.40
N GLY A 343 2.78 -17.62 -18.57
CA GLY A 343 3.58 -18.47 -19.46
C GLY A 343 4.90 -18.97 -18.83
N PRO A 344 5.50 -20.06 -19.35
CA PRO A 344 6.69 -20.68 -18.75
C PRO A 344 7.89 -19.72 -18.63
N ASN A 345 8.02 -18.81 -19.60
CA ASN A 345 9.11 -17.83 -19.69
C ASN A 345 8.87 -16.56 -18.84
N TYR A 346 7.71 -16.40 -18.19
CA TYR A 346 7.27 -15.12 -17.60
C TYR A 346 8.32 -14.52 -16.64
N ASN A 347 8.78 -15.29 -15.66
CA ASN A 347 9.74 -14.78 -14.67
C ASN A 347 11.10 -14.43 -15.29
N GLN A 348 11.55 -15.18 -16.29
CA GLN A 348 12.82 -14.92 -16.98
C GLN A 348 12.73 -13.63 -17.82
N LEU A 349 11.61 -13.41 -18.51
CA LEU A 349 11.34 -12.17 -19.25
C LEU A 349 11.18 -10.97 -18.30
N LEU A 350 10.55 -11.15 -17.15
CA LEU A 350 10.47 -10.14 -16.09
C LEU A 350 11.86 -9.74 -15.59
N HIS A 351 12.74 -10.70 -15.35
CA HIS A 351 14.12 -10.43 -14.94
C HIS A 351 14.89 -9.67 -16.02
N LEU A 352 14.84 -10.12 -17.29
CA LEU A 352 15.48 -9.43 -18.41
C LEU A 352 14.97 -7.99 -18.57
N LEU A 353 13.66 -7.76 -18.47
CA LEU A 353 13.06 -6.43 -18.55
C LEU A 353 13.54 -5.51 -17.41
N ASN A 354 13.57 -6.03 -16.17
CA ASN A 354 14.07 -5.27 -15.02
C ASN A 354 15.56 -4.93 -15.17
N ASP A 355 16.39 -5.84 -15.67
CA ASP A 355 17.81 -5.58 -15.90
C ASP A 355 18.02 -4.52 -17.00
N MET A 356 17.21 -4.55 -18.06
CA MET A 356 17.19 -3.51 -19.09
C MET A 356 16.75 -2.16 -18.52
N GLN A 357 15.64 -2.10 -17.77
CA GLN A 357 15.13 -0.87 -17.14
C GLN A 357 16.11 -0.27 -16.12
N ASN A 358 16.92 -1.09 -15.44
CA ASN A 358 17.92 -0.62 -14.47
C ASN A 358 19.27 -0.27 -15.10
N ASN A 359 19.46 -0.48 -16.40
CA ASN A 359 20.69 -0.14 -17.10
C ASN A 359 20.86 1.39 -17.23
N SER A 360 22.08 1.90 -17.04
CA SER A 360 22.38 3.34 -17.15
C SER A 360 22.14 3.94 -18.54
N ASN A 361 22.06 3.12 -19.59
CA ASN A 361 21.76 3.55 -20.96
C ASN A 361 20.27 3.46 -21.31
N ALA A 362 19.40 3.04 -20.38
CA ALA A 362 17.96 2.91 -20.63
C ALA A 362 17.16 4.21 -20.46
N TRP A 363 17.78 5.30 -19.99
CA TRP A 363 17.11 6.57 -19.70
C TRP A 363 16.19 7.13 -20.81
N PRO A 364 16.48 7.03 -22.13
CA PRO A 364 15.60 7.59 -23.15
C PRO A 364 14.51 6.60 -23.62
N PHE A 365 14.51 5.38 -23.07
CA PHE A 365 13.60 4.29 -23.44
C PHE A 365 12.68 3.87 -22.28
N GLN A 366 12.74 4.56 -21.14
CA GLN A 366 11.94 4.24 -19.94
C GLN A 366 10.45 4.46 -20.13
N GLN A 367 10.05 5.36 -21.04
CA GLN A 367 8.69 5.85 -21.23
C GLN A 367 8.45 6.11 -22.73
N PRO A 368 7.19 6.19 -23.19
CA PRO A 368 6.87 6.63 -24.54
C PRO A 368 7.42 8.04 -24.82
N VAL A 369 7.85 8.30 -26.05
CA VAL A 369 8.32 9.63 -26.48
C VAL A 369 7.17 10.64 -26.38
N ASN A 370 7.35 11.76 -25.68
CA ASN A 370 6.29 12.73 -25.51
C ASN A 370 6.00 13.47 -26.83
N LYS A 371 4.78 13.31 -27.37
CA LYS A 371 4.32 13.98 -28.60
C LYS A 371 4.36 15.52 -28.49
N ASP A 372 4.15 16.08 -27.30
CA ASP A 372 4.15 17.52 -27.09
C ASP A 372 5.59 18.11 -27.08
N GLU A 373 6.61 17.26 -26.87
CA GLU A 373 8.03 17.64 -26.88
C GLU A 373 8.70 17.32 -28.23
N VAL A 374 8.30 16.22 -28.89
CA VAL A 374 8.86 15.75 -30.17
C VAL A 374 7.73 15.59 -31.19
N LEU A 375 7.36 16.73 -31.81
CA LEU A 375 6.12 16.89 -32.58
C LEU A 375 6.00 15.94 -33.78
N ASP A 376 7.10 15.70 -34.50
CA ASP A 376 7.17 14.90 -35.73
C ASP A 376 7.49 13.41 -35.48
N TYR A 377 7.77 13.00 -34.24
CA TYR A 377 8.20 11.64 -33.92
C TYR A 377 7.23 10.57 -34.45
N TYR A 378 5.94 10.75 -34.19
CA TYR A 378 4.87 9.82 -34.60
C TYR A 378 4.51 9.92 -36.11
N ASP A 379 5.01 10.95 -36.79
CA ASP A 379 4.91 11.04 -38.25
C ASP A 379 6.00 10.19 -38.93
N VAL A 380 7.17 10.02 -38.29
CA VAL A 380 8.29 9.19 -38.77
C VAL A 380 8.22 7.74 -38.26
N ILE A 381 7.86 7.55 -36.99
CA ILE A 381 7.79 6.26 -36.30
C ILE A 381 6.33 5.81 -36.20
N LYS A 382 6.01 4.69 -36.86
CA LYS A 382 4.64 4.16 -36.98
C LYS A 382 4.29 3.10 -35.94
N GLU A 383 5.28 2.38 -35.45
CA GLU A 383 5.14 1.36 -34.42
C GLU A 383 6.03 1.74 -33.23
N PRO A 384 5.62 2.71 -32.39
CA PRO A 384 6.40 3.14 -31.23
C PRO A 384 6.48 2.02 -30.18
N MET A 385 7.62 1.94 -29.48
CA MET A 385 7.83 0.99 -28.37
C MET A 385 8.79 1.58 -27.34
N ASP A 386 8.61 1.20 -26.08
CA ASP A 386 9.40 1.62 -24.92
C ASP A 386 9.30 0.61 -23.77
N LEU A 387 10.17 0.71 -22.77
CA LEU A 387 10.28 -0.27 -21.69
C LEU A 387 9.11 -0.26 -20.70
N ALA A 388 8.29 0.79 -20.64
CA ALA A 388 7.07 0.80 -19.82
C ALA A 388 5.88 0.20 -20.58
N THR A 389 5.78 0.42 -21.89
CA THR A 389 4.85 -0.34 -22.75
C THR A 389 5.18 -1.84 -22.70
N MET A 390 6.46 -2.21 -22.67
CA MET A 390 6.87 -3.61 -22.43
C MET A 390 6.51 -4.11 -21.01
N GLU A 391 6.63 -3.30 -19.95
CA GLU A 391 6.15 -3.65 -18.58
C GLU A 391 4.65 -4.00 -18.61
N GLU A 392 3.84 -3.15 -19.26
CA GLU A 392 2.39 -3.35 -19.37
C GLU A 392 2.01 -4.56 -20.25
N LYS A 393 2.69 -4.78 -21.38
CA LYS A 393 2.47 -5.98 -22.22
C LYS A 393 2.83 -7.26 -21.47
N HIS A 394 3.91 -7.22 -20.69
CA HIS A 394 4.35 -8.35 -19.89
C HIS A 394 3.38 -8.67 -18.74
N GLU A 395 2.93 -7.68 -17.97
CA GLU A 395 1.93 -7.86 -16.89
C GLU A 395 0.58 -8.44 -17.38
N LYS A 396 0.31 -8.38 -18.70
CA LYS A 396 -0.88 -8.91 -19.37
C LYS A 396 -0.65 -10.23 -20.13
N ASP A 397 0.50 -10.89 -19.91
CA ASP A 397 0.90 -12.14 -20.58
C ASP A 397 0.95 -12.05 -22.14
N LEU A 398 1.22 -10.86 -22.69
CA LEU A 398 1.30 -10.62 -24.15
C LEU A 398 2.66 -11.00 -24.78
N TYR A 399 3.48 -11.76 -24.05
CA TYR A 399 4.74 -12.36 -24.53
C TYR A 399 4.73 -13.87 -24.28
N PRO A 400 3.95 -14.66 -25.05
CA PRO A 400 3.94 -16.12 -24.91
C PRO A 400 5.31 -16.74 -25.23
N THR A 401 6.12 -16.13 -26.11
CA THR A 401 7.47 -16.60 -26.43
C THR A 401 8.54 -15.50 -26.23
N PRO A 402 9.83 -15.86 -26.05
CA PRO A 402 10.90 -14.87 -25.89
C PRO A 402 11.11 -14.03 -27.16
N GLU A 403 10.80 -14.57 -28.33
CA GLU A 403 10.90 -13.88 -29.62
C GLU A 403 9.89 -12.72 -29.71
N ASP A 404 8.71 -12.83 -29.09
CA ASP A 404 7.75 -11.73 -28.98
C ASP A 404 8.34 -10.54 -28.20
N PHE A 405 9.00 -10.83 -27.08
CA PHE A 405 9.66 -9.84 -26.23
C PHE A 405 10.85 -9.21 -26.95
N ILE A 406 11.68 -10.04 -27.60
CA ILE A 406 12.87 -9.58 -28.35
C ILE A 406 12.46 -8.70 -29.53
N ARG A 407 11.35 -8.98 -30.23
CA ARG A 407 10.85 -8.13 -31.32
C ARG A 407 10.50 -6.72 -30.84
N ASP A 408 9.76 -6.60 -29.75
CA ASP A 408 9.46 -5.30 -29.12
C ASP A 408 10.75 -4.60 -28.63
N ALA A 409 11.65 -5.32 -27.98
CA ALA A 409 12.91 -4.76 -27.49
C ALA A 409 13.78 -4.22 -28.64
N LYS A 410 13.88 -4.96 -29.76
CA LYS A 410 14.55 -4.48 -30.98
C LYS A 410 13.86 -3.26 -31.57
N LEU A 411 12.53 -3.22 -31.59
CA LEU A 411 11.75 -2.10 -32.09
C LEU A 411 12.08 -0.78 -31.36
N ILE A 412 12.40 -0.82 -30.06
CA ILE A 412 12.95 0.34 -29.32
C ILE A 412 14.24 0.86 -29.99
N PHE A 413 15.20 -0.03 -30.25
CA PHE A 413 16.51 0.32 -30.79
C PHE A 413 16.45 0.73 -32.27
N ASP A 414 15.65 0.03 -33.06
CA ASP A 414 15.48 0.28 -34.49
C ASP A 414 14.71 1.59 -34.74
N ASN A 415 13.67 1.89 -33.96
CA ASN A 415 13.03 3.21 -33.98
C ASN A 415 13.99 4.32 -33.56
N CYS A 416 14.81 4.08 -32.52
CA CYS A 416 15.82 5.04 -32.08
C CYS A 416 16.82 5.35 -33.20
N ARG A 417 17.36 4.33 -33.89
CA ARG A 417 18.26 4.48 -35.04
C ARG A 417 17.60 5.12 -36.26
N LYS A 418 16.33 4.80 -36.53
CA LYS A 418 15.55 5.35 -37.64
C LYS A 418 15.29 6.86 -37.47
N TYR A 419 15.05 7.31 -36.23
CA TYR A 419 14.74 8.71 -35.93
C TYR A 419 16.01 9.55 -35.64
N ASN A 420 17.01 8.97 -34.96
CA ASN A 420 18.18 9.71 -34.48
C ASN A 420 19.45 9.36 -35.25
N ASN A 421 20.25 10.36 -35.59
CA ASN A 421 21.58 10.18 -36.17
C ASN A 421 22.51 9.39 -35.21
N GLU A 422 23.36 8.50 -35.74
CA GLU A 422 24.28 7.64 -34.97
C GLU A 422 25.21 8.38 -34.00
N SER A 423 25.56 9.63 -34.32
CA SER A 423 26.40 10.47 -33.46
C SER A 423 25.72 10.90 -32.16
N THR A 424 24.38 10.82 -32.07
CA THR A 424 23.59 11.29 -30.94
C THR A 424 23.81 10.46 -29.66
N PRO A 425 23.57 11.04 -28.46
CA PRO A 425 23.52 10.27 -27.22
C PRO A 425 22.48 9.14 -27.26
N TYR A 426 21.34 9.37 -27.93
CA TYR A 426 20.23 8.40 -28.05
C TYR A 426 20.64 7.13 -28.82
N ALA A 427 21.21 7.28 -30.01
CA ALA A 427 21.67 6.14 -30.81
C ALA A 427 22.81 5.36 -30.11
N LYS A 428 23.73 6.08 -29.44
CA LYS A 428 24.78 5.48 -28.61
C LYS A 428 24.21 4.73 -27.39
N ALA A 429 23.12 5.21 -26.80
CA ALA A 429 22.42 4.55 -25.71
C ALA A 429 21.73 3.27 -26.19
N ALA A 430 21.01 3.32 -27.32
CA ALA A 430 20.39 2.15 -27.95
C ALA A 430 21.40 1.04 -28.21
N GLY A 431 22.48 1.33 -28.94
CA GLY A 431 23.53 0.35 -29.25
C GLY A 431 24.35 -0.14 -28.04
N ARG A 432 24.20 0.45 -26.85
CA ARG A 432 24.74 -0.08 -25.59
C ARG A 432 23.74 -0.96 -24.88
N LEU A 433 22.47 -0.55 -24.80
CA LEU A 433 21.41 -1.31 -24.16
C LEU A 433 21.09 -2.60 -24.93
N GLU A 434 21.09 -2.56 -26.25
CA GLU A 434 20.90 -3.73 -27.11
C GLU A 434 22.00 -4.79 -26.91
N ARG A 435 23.28 -4.36 -26.89
CA ARG A 435 24.39 -5.28 -26.58
C ARG A 435 24.30 -5.87 -25.18
N PHE A 436 23.79 -5.11 -24.21
CA PHE A 436 23.53 -5.60 -22.86
C PHE A 436 22.38 -6.61 -22.82
N MET A 437 21.27 -6.34 -23.52
CA MET A 437 20.15 -7.28 -23.67
C MET A 437 20.65 -8.61 -24.26
N TRP A 438 21.38 -8.58 -25.37
CA TRP A 438 21.96 -9.79 -25.98
C TRP A 438 22.95 -10.51 -25.06
N GLN A 439 23.73 -9.78 -24.25
CA GLN A 439 24.58 -10.38 -23.23
C GLN A 439 23.76 -11.14 -22.16
N GLN A 440 22.62 -10.61 -21.72
CA GLN A 440 21.75 -11.33 -20.78
C GLN A 440 21.06 -12.53 -21.43
N ILE A 441 20.60 -12.41 -22.68
CA ILE A 441 20.01 -13.52 -23.44
C ILE A 441 21.01 -14.68 -23.60
N ARG A 442 22.29 -14.40 -23.89
CA ARG A 442 23.36 -15.43 -23.94
C ARG A 442 23.59 -16.15 -22.60
N ASN A 443 23.35 -15.48 -21.48
CA ASN A 443 23.51 -16.07 -20.14
C ASN A 443 22.36 -17.04 -19.78
N ILE A 444 21.28 -17.08 -20.57
CA ILE A 444 20.14 -17.99 -20.42
C ILE A 444 20.35 -19.13 -21.43
N PRO A 445 20.73 -20.36 -21.00
CA PRO A 445 21.09 -21.44 -21.91
C PRO A 445 20.02 -21.74 -22.96
N GLU A 446 18.76 -21.73 -22.54
CA GLU A 446 17.58 -21.98 -23.36
C GLU A 446 17.42 -20.97 -24.50
N TRP A 447 17.89 -19.72 -24.33
CA TRP A 447 17.68 -18.62 -25.30
C TRP A 447 18.96 -18.20 -26.02
N SER A 448 20.09 -18.85 -25.72
CA SER A 448 21.41 -18.54 -26.28
C SER A 448 21.47 -18.58 -27.82
N HIS A 449 20.60 -19.35 -28.47
CA HIS A 449 20.46 -19.44 -29.92
C HIS A 449 19.76 -18.23 -30.56
N LEU A 450 18.90 -17.52 -29.82
CA LEU A 450 18.04 -16.45 -30.36
C LEU A 450 18.83 -15.23 -30.86
N GLU A 451 20.05 -15.00 -30.37
CA GLU A 451 20.93 -13.98 -30.94
C GLU A 451 21.37 -14.33 -32.37
N GLY A 452 21.58 -15.61 -32.68
CA GLY A 452 21.90 -16.05 -34.04
C GLY A 452 20.74 -15.86 -35.02
N GLU A 453 19.51 -16.03 -34.54
CA GLU A 453 18.29 -16.02 -35.35
C GLU A 453 17.67 -14.62 -35.49
N LEU A 454 17.66 -13.83 -34.40
CA LEU A 454 17.01 -12.51 -34.34
C LEU A 454 18.02 -11.36 -34.21
N GLY A 455 19.28 -11.64 -33.87
CA GLY A 455 20.30 -10.62 -33.59
C GLY A 455 20.83 -9.86 -34.81
N GLY A 456 20.66 -10.40 -36.02
CA GLY A 456 20.82 -9.69 -37.31
C GLY A 456 22.11 -8.88 -37.50
N LYS A 457 23.10 -9.44 -38.23
CA LYS A 457 24.30 -8.71 -38.68
C LYS A 457 23.96 -7.56 -39.64
#